data_AF-A0A5K0YHT3-F1
#
_entry.id   AF-A0A5K0YHT3-F1
#
_cell.length_a   1.000
_cell.length_b   1.000
_cell.length_c   1.000
_cell.angle_alpha   90.00
_cell.angle_beta   90.00
_cell.angle_gamma   90.00
#
_symmetry.space_group_name_H-M   'P 1'
#
loop_
_entity.id
_entity.type
_entity.pdbx_description
1 polymer ?
#
loop_
_entity_poly.entity_id
_entity_poly.type
_entity_poly.pdbx_seq_one_letter_code
_entity_poly.pdbx_strand_id
1 'polypeptide(L)' 'MPLLKSLKIWECDGLHTIGDLPALESLDVNRCKKLKTLANMPSLESLNIRKCEGSTLFVI' A
#
# COMPACT_ATOMS: atom_id res chain seq x y z
N MET A 1 12.01 14.10 5.15
CA MET A 1 11.03 13.00 5.07
C MET A 1 10.35 13.08 3.72
N PRO A 2 10.20 11.98 2.97
CA PRO A 2 9.55 12.02 1.67
C PRO A 2 8.10 12.48 1.84
N LEU A 3 7.74 13.58 1.17
CA LEU A 3 6.41 14.21 1.19
C LEU A 3 5.43 13.49 0.25
N LEU A 4 5.61 12.19 0.04
CA LEU A 4 4.84 11.46 -0.95
C LEU A 4 3.38 11.39 -0.48
N LYS A 5 2.49 12.10 -1.18
CA LYS A 5 1.07 12.18 -0.85
C LYS A 5 0.23 11.10 -1.52
N SER A 6 0.63 10.65 -2.71
CA SER A 6 -0.09 9.61 -3.46
C SER A 6 0.87 8.58 -4.02
N LEU A 7 0.51 7.31 -3.89
CA LEU A 7 1.27 6.17 -4.39
C LEU A 7 0.33 5.23 -5.14
N LYS A 8 0.70 4.88 -6.37
CA LYS A 8 -0.02 3.91 -7.20
C LYS A 8 0.93 2.80 -7.62
N ILE A 9 0.54 1.55 -7.37
CA ILE A 9 1.39 0.39 -7.67
C ILE A 9 0.56 -0.67 -8.38
N TRP A 10 0.90 -0.94 -9.63
CA TRP A 10 0.16 -1.86 -10.50
C TRP A 10 1.06 -3.00 -10.97
N GLU A 11 0.51 -4.22 -10.98
CA GLU A 11 1.16 -5.42 -11.54
C GLU A 11 2.56 -5.69 -10.97
N CYS A 12 2.74 -5.42 -9.68
CA CYS A 12 4.01 -5.63 -8.99
C CYS A 12 3.98 -6.92 -8.17
N ASP A 13 4.15 -8.05 -8.84
CA ASP A 13 4.17 -9.37 -8.19
C ASP A 13 5.43 -9.63 -7.35
N GLY A 14 6.42 -8.74 -7.41
CA GLY A 14 7.57 -8.74 -6.51
C GLY A 14 7.35 -7.95 -5.22
N LEU A 15 6.26 -7.18 -5.13
CA LEU A 15 5.96 -6.35 -3.96
C LEU A 15 5.36 -7.20 -2.85
N HIS A 16 6.08 -7.31 -1.74
CA HIS A 16 5.63 -8.05 -0.56
C HIS A 16 5.15 -7.13 0.55
N THR A 17 5.77 -5.94 0.66
CA THR A 17 5.54 -4.99 1.74
C THR A 17 5.54 -3.56 1.18
N ILE A 18 4.62 -2.73 1.65
CA ILE A 18 4.72 -1.27 1.56
C ILE A 18 5.11 -0.74 2.94
N GLY A 19 6.29 -0.13 3.02
CA GLY A 19 6.86 0.39 4.27
C GLY A 19 6.19 1.67 4.75
N ASP A 20 6.74 2.27 5.81
CA ASP A 20 6.17 3.46 6.45
C ASP A 20 6.14 4.66 5.50
N LEU A 21 4.95 5.20 5.29
CA LEU A 21 4.73 6.40 4.49
C LEU A 21 3.85 7.36 5.30
N PRO A 22 4.41 8.04 6.32
CA PRO A 22 3.63 8.78 7.32
C PRO A 22 2.90 10.00 6.75
N ALA A 23 3.29 10.49 5.58
CA ALA A 23 2.65 11.63 4.91
C ALA A 23 1.71 11.22 3.75
N LEU A 24 1.55 9.91 3.50
CA LEU A 24 0.77 9.40 2.39
C LEU A 24 -0.73 9.53 2.69
N GLU A 25 -1.44 10.18 1.78
CA GLU A 25 -2.88 10.42 1.88
C GLU A 25 -3.66 9.45 0.99
N SER A 26 -3.06 8.97 -0.10
CA SER A 26 -3.72 8.08 -1.06
C SER A 26 -2.83 6.91 -1.51
N LEU A 27 -3.36 5.70 -1.41
CA LEU A 27 -2.72 4.47 -1.86
C LEU A 27 -3.66 3.69 -2.80
N ASP A 28 -3.23 3.43 -4.03
CA ASP A 28 -3.92 2.56 -5.00
C ASP A 28 -3.02 1.41 -5.45
N VAL A 29 -3.33 0.20 -5.00
CA VAL A 29 -2.61 -1.02 -5.35
C VAL A 29 -3.50 -1.91 -6.21
N ASN A 30 -2.99 -2.34 -7.35
CA ASN A 30 -3.71 -3.20 -8.27
C ASN A 30 -2.85 -4.37 -8.74
N ARG A 31 -3.42 -5.58 -8.78
CA ARG A 31 -2.75 -6.78 -9.31
C ARG A 31 -1.38 -7.06 -8.70
N CYS A 32 -1.20 -6.80 -7.40
CA CYS A 32 0.04 -7.13 -6.68
C CYS A 32 -0.20 -8.40 -5.86
N LYS A 33 0.00 -9.57 -6.47
CA LYS A 33 -0.46 -10.85 -5.89
C LYS A 33 0.30 -11.25 -4.64
N LYS A 34 1.54 -10.78 -4.50
CA LYS A 34 2.41 -11.12 -3.36
C LYS A 34 2.40 -10.08 -2.24
N LEU A 35 1.61 -9.01 -2.35
CA LEU A 35 1.52 -8.00 -1.30
C LEU A 35 0.86 -8.62 -0.07
N LYS A 36 1.56 -8.62 1.06
CA LYS A 36 1.10 -9.21 2.33
C LYS A 36 0.91 -8.18 3.43
N THR A 37 1.75 -7.15 3.43
CA THR A 37 1.87 -6.25 4.57
C THR A 37 1.89 -4.79 4.12
N LEU A 38 1.11 -3.97 4.81
CA LEU A 38 1.15 -2.51 4.76
C LEU A 38 1.60 -2.03 6.13
N ALA A 39 2.62 -1.17 6.17
CA ALA A 39 3.04 -0.51 7.40
C ALA A 39 2.07 0.60 7.80
N ASN A 40 2.31 1.24 8.94
CA ASN A 40 1.41 2.26 9.46
C ASN A 40 1.47 3.53 8.59
N MET A 41 0.30 4.04 8.21
CA MET A 41 0.13 5.23 7.38
C MET A 41 -0.88 6.17 8.05
N PRO A 42 -0.46 6.90 9.11
CA PRO A 42 -1.37 7.68 9.95
C PRO A 42 -2.10 8.82 9.22
N SER A 43 -1.59 9.28 8.08
CA SER A 43 -2.24 10.31 7.25
C SER A 43 -3.06 9.73 6.08
N LEU A 44 -3.25 8.41 6.00
CA LEU A 44 -3.93 7.78 4.87
C LEU A 44 -5.43 8.05 4.93
N GLU A 45 -5.93 8.77 3.93
CA GLU A 45 -7.35 9.11 3.78
C GLU A 45 -8.04 8.20 2.77
N SER A 46 -7.30 7.68 1.79
CA SER A 46 -7.85 6.86 0.71
C SER A 46 -6.99 5.61 0.47
N LEU A 47 -7.61 4.45 0.59
CA LEU A 47 -7.00 3.16 0.30
C LEU A 47 -7.83 2.39 -0.73
N ASN A 48 -7.19 1.97 -1.82
CA ASN A 48 -7.78 1.10 -2.83
C ASN A 48 -6.85 -0.07 -3.11
N ILE A 49 -7.30 -1.30 -2.85
CA ILE A 49 -6.54 -2.52 -3.13
C ILE A 49 -7.41 -3.44 -3.98
N ARG A 50 -6.96 -3.74 -5.19
CA ARG A 50 -7.71 -4.54 -6.17
C ARG A 50 -6.86 -5.68 -6.71
N LYS A 51 -7.49 -6.84 -6.90
CA LYS A 51 -6.85 -8.03 -7.52
C LYS A 51 -5.52 -8.40 -6.83
N CYS A 52 -5.41 -8.17 -5.53
CA CYS A 52 -4.29 -8.62 -4.71
C CYS A 52 -4.73 -9.88 -3.96
N GLU A 53 -4.01 -10.98 -4.16
CA GLU A 53 -4.36 -12.31 -3.64
C GLU A 53 -3.71 -12.59 -2.28
N GLY A 54 -2.67 -11.84 -1.92
CA GLY A 54 -2.05 -11.88 -0.61
C GLY A 54 -2.97 -11.27 0.44
N SER A 55 -3.37 -12.09 1.41
CA SER A 55 -4.16 -11.72 2.58
C SER A 55 -3.61 -10.42 3.17
N THR A 56 -4.31 -9.30 2.98
CA THR A 56 -3.87 -8.01 3.49
C THR A 56 -4.10 -7.99 4.99
N LEU A 57 -3.04 -8.18 5.79
CA LEU A 57 -3.09 -7.91 7.22
C LEU A 57 -2.84 -6.41 7.42
N PHE A 58 -3.86 -5.69 7.85
CA PHE A 58 -3.75 -4.34 8.36
C PHE A 58 -3.20 -4.42 9.78
N VAL A 59 -2.00 -3.88 10.02
CA VAL A 59 -1.57 -3.53 11.37
C VAL A 59 -1.88 -2.05 11.52
N ILE A 60 -2.88 -1.74 12.35
CA ILE A 60 -3.27 -0.39 12.73
C ILE A 60 -2.24 0.18 13.71
#